data_AF-A0A1W9U2S6-F1
#
_entry.id   AF-A0A1W9U2S6-F1
#
_cell.length_a   1.000
_cell.length_b   1.000
_cell.length_c   1.000
_cell.angle_alpha   90.00
_cell.angle_beta   90.00
_cell.angle_gamma   90.00
#
_symmetry.space_group_name_H-M   'P 1'
#
loop_
_entity.id
_entity.type
_entity.pdbx_description
1 polymer ?
#
loop_
_entity_poly.entity_id
_entity_poly.type
_entity_poly.pdbx_seq_one_letter_code
_entity_poly.pdbx_strand_id
1 'polypeptide(L)'
;MDGANAYIKTRSDTHHLEFRLAGIKPAPWTIADSLAIAYYMGWGSAGNLHTEIITQMLAEKVGLERAREIFPLNINPDDSSQKSNDAKVTVQEFAQLHLAGDKKIMSYVKDGDLRVGSNNWAVAPLLSANGKPIVANDPHTKDQIKAFIHGDKIYWWFSDEAIKEHSKTTLVLKP
;
A
#
# COMPACT_ATOMS: atom_id res chain seq x y z
N MET A 1 -4.49 -1.04 21.69
CA MET A 1 -3.26 -1.10 22.51
C MET A 1 -3.36 -2.11 23.63
N ASP A 2 -4.33 -1.95 24.52
CA ASP A 2 -4.39 -2.72 25.78
C ASP A 2 -4.50 -4.23 25.59
N GLY A 3 -5.24 -4.69 24.58
CA GLY A 3 -5.34 -6.12 24.27
C GLY A 3 -4.00 -6.76 23.86
N ALA A 4 -3.25 -6.09 22.98
CA ALA A 4 -1.92 -6.56 22.56
C ALA A 4 -0.94 -6.58 23.75
N ASN A 5 -0.95 -5.53 24.58
CA ASN A 5 -0.08 -5.43 25.75
C ASN A 5 -0.45 -6.43 26.85
N ALA A 6 -1.74 -6.71 27.03
CA ALA A 6 -2.21 -7.73 27.95
C ALA A 6 -1.75 -9.13 27.52
N TYR A 7 -1.83 -9.45 26.21
CA TYR A 7 -1.31 -10.71 25.68
C TYR A 7 0.19 -10.86 25.95
N ILE A 8 0.99 -9.84 25.57
CA ILE A 8 2.44 -9.83 25.77
C ILE A 8 2.83 -10.04 27.25
N LYS A 9 2.05 -9.46 28.17
CA LYS A 9 2.33 -9.55 29.61
C LYS A 9 1.92 -10.88 30.22
N THR A 10 0.79 -11.46 29.78
CA THR A 10 0.12 -12.56 30.49
C THR A 10 0.28 -13.92 29.82
N ARG A 11 0.74 -13.98 28.57
CA ARG A 11 0.80 -15.20 27.75
C ARG A 11 2.20 -15.50 27.22
N SER A 12 3.21 -15.33 28.08
CA SER A 12 4.62 -15.50 27.71
C SER A 12 4.98 -16.92 27.25
N ASP A 13 4.20 -17.91 27.67
CA ASP A 13 4.28 -19.31 27.28
C ASP A 13 3.77 -19.58 25.86
N THR A 14 2.88 -18.74 25.34
CA THR A 14 2.33 -18.84 23.97
C THR A 14 2.92 -17.81 23.01
N HIS A 15 3.99 -17.12 23.39
CA HIS A 15 4.73 -16.30 22.46
C HIS A 15 5.33 -17.17 21.35
N HIS A 16 5.17 -16.69 20.12
CA HIS A 16 5.69 -17.29 18.90
C HIS A 16 7.19 -17.68 19.04
N LEU A 17 7.55 -18.89 18.63
CA LEU A 17 8.88 -19.47 18.82
C LEU A 17 9.98 -18.62 18.17
N GLU A 18 9.64 -17.93 17.08
CA GLU A 18 10.47 -17.03 16.31
C GLU A 18 11.10 -15.93 17.18
N PHE A 19 10.36 -15.41 18.18
CA PHE A 19 10.91 -14.44 19.13
C PHE A 19 12.07 -15.03 19.93
N ARG A 20 11.95 -16.28 20.39
CA ARG A 20 13.00 -16.98 21.14
C ARG A 20 14.21 -17.28 20.26
N LEU A 21 13.98 -17.76 19.04
CA LEU A 21 15.04 -18.07 18.08
C LEU A 21 15.82 -16.81 17.68
N ALA A 22 15.14 -15.68 17.52
CA ALA A 22 15.75 -14.39 17.20
C ALA A 22 16.34 -13.65 18.41
N GLY A 23 16.16 -14.17 19.63
CA GLY A 23 16.57 -13.49 20.86
C GLY A 23 15.78 -12.20 21.17
N ILE A 24 14.61 -12.03 20.55
CA ILE A 24 13.75 -10.84 20.70
C ILE A 24 12.75 -11.08 21.84
N LYS A 25 12.65 -10.13 22.77
CA LYS A 25 11.59 -10.12 23.77
C LYS A 25 10.47 -9.19 23.30
N PRO A 26 9.22 -9.66 23.15
CA PRO A 26 8.10 -8.79 22.80
C PRO A 26 7.97 -7.64 23.79
N ALA A 27 8.03 -6.40 23.30
CA ALA A 27 7.85 -5.21 24.11
C ALA A 27 6.39 -4.76 24.07
N PRO A 28 5.86 -4.13 25.14
CA PRO A 28 4.56 -3.48 25.09
C PRO A 28 4.51 -2.45 23.95
N TRP A 29 3.45 -2.50 23.16
CA TRP A 29 3.22 -1.56 22.08
C TRP A 29 2.78 -0.21 22.63
N THR A 30 3.21 0.84 21.92
CA THR A 30 2.81 2.23 22.06
C THR A 30 1.88 2.63 20.92
N ILE A 31 1.20 3.78 21.04
CA ILE A 31 0.36 4.32 19.95
C ILE A 31 1.17 4.46 18.65
N ALA A 32 2.46 4.84 18.77
CA ALA A 32 3.34 4.98 17.62
C ALA A 32 3.49 3.67 16.84
N ASP A 33 3.55 2.51 17.51
CA ASP A 33 3.67 1.20 16.84
C ASP A 33 2.42 0.88 16.00
N SER A 34 1.24 1.21 16.51
CA SER A 34 -0.01 1.01 15.76
C SER A 34 -0.14 1.98 14.59
N LEU A 35 0.26 3.23 14.78
CA LEU A 35 0.31 4.21 13.70
C LEU A 35 1.32 3.79 12.63
N ALA A 36 2.50 3.29 13.02
CA ALA A 36 3.51 2.82 12.09
C ALA A 36 2.98 1.70 11.18
N ILE A 37 2.21 0.76 11.72
CA ILE A 37 1.56 -0.29 10.92
C ILE A 37 0.51 0.31 9.98
N ALA A 38 -0.33 1.22 10.47
CA ALA A 38 -1.33 1.88 9.62
C ALA A 38 -0.68 2.67 8.47
N TYR A 39 0.39 3.41 8.75
CA TYR A 39 1.17 4.13 7.74
C TYR A 39 1.86 3.18 6.77
N TYR A 40 2.40 2.06 7.25
CA TYR A 40 3.00 1.05 6.39
C TYR A 40 1.98 0.45 5.43
N MET A 41 0.77 0.13 5.90
CA MET A 41 -0.33 -0.34 5.06
C MET A 41 -0.78 0.72 4.05
N GLY A 42 -0.89 1.98 4.48
CA GLY A 42 -1.21 3.10 3.61
C GLY A 42 -0.15 3.31 2.52
N TRP A 43 1.14 3.27 2.89
CA TRP A 43 2.27 3.34 1.97
C TRP A 43 2.24 2.20 0.95
N GLY A 44 2.02 0.96 1.40
CA GLY A 44 1.89 -0.20 0.51
C GLY A 44 0.72 -0.11 -0.46
N SER A 45 -0.27 0.73 -0.16
CA SER A 45 -1.45 0.97 -1.00
C SER A 45 -1.37 2.26 -1.81
N ALA A 46 -0.32 3.08 -1.64
CA ALA A 46 -0.11 4.35 -2.32
C ALA A 46 0.42 4.14 -3.75
N GLY A 47 -0.33 3.38 -4.57
CA GLY A 47 0.07 3.00 -5.93
C GLY A 47 0.21 4.17 -6.91
N ASN A 48 -0.35 5.33 -6.57
CA ASN A 48 -0.32 6.53 -7.39
C ASN A 48 0.77 7.54 -6.99
N LEU A 49 1.55 7.31 -5.92
CA LEU A 49 2.51 8.29 -5.42
C LEU A 49 3.56 8.69 -6.46
N HIS A 50 4.05 7.73 -7.26
CA HIS A 50 4.94 8.02 -8.38
C HIS A 50 4.28 8.93 -9.42
N THR A 51 3.04 8.61 -9.80
CA THR A 51 2.26 9.38 -10.76
C THR A 51 1.99 10.79 -10.25
N GLU A 52 1.67 10.97 -8.97
CA GLU A 52 1.47 12.28 -8.36
C GLU A 52 2.74 13.14 -8.38
N ILE A 53 3.91 12.55 -8.09
CA ILE A 53 5.19 13.28 -8.16
C ILE A 53 5.49 13.72 -9.61
N ILE A 54 5.35 12.81 -10.58
CA ILE A 54 5.54 13.14 -12.00
C ILE A 54 4.57 14.22 -12.45
N THR A 55 3.32 14.12 -12.01
CA THR A 55 2.26 15.08 -12.30
C THR A 55 2.59 16.48 -11.76
N GLN A 56 3.07 16.57 -10.52
CA GLN A 56 3.54 17.83 -9.93
C GLN A 56 4.72 18.41 -10.72
N MET A 57 5.70 17.59 -11.11
CA MET A 57 6.85 18.01 -11.93
C MET A 57 6.42 18.51 -13.31
N LEU A 58 5.45 17.85 -13.95
CA LEU A 58 4.88 18.29 -15.22
C LEU A 58 4.18 19.63 -15.06
N ALA A 59 3.33 19.79 -14.04
CA ALA A 59 2.63 21.03 -13.76
C ALA A 59 3.59 22.21 -13.49
N GLU A 60 4.69 21.98 -12.77
CA GLU A 60 5.75 22.98 -12.58
C GLU A 60 6.46 23.33 -13.90
N LYS A 61 6.63 22.36 -14.81
CA LYS A 61 7.35 22.55 -16.07
C LYS A 61 6.54 23.27 -17.14
N VAL A 62 5.27 22.91 -17.30
CA VAL A 62 4.41 23.43 -18.39
C VAL A 62 3.41 24.49 -17.94
N GLY A 63 3.27 24.68 -16.62
CA GLY A 63 2.24 25.52 -16.02
C GLY A 63 0.91 24.79 -15.87
N LEU A 64 0.13 25.19 -14.87
CA LEU A 64 -1.10 24.50 -14.47
C LEU A 64 -2.14 24.40 -15.60
N GLU A 65 -2.31 25.46 -16.41
CA GLU A 65 -3.27 25.46 -17.51
C GLU A 65 -2.95 24.40 -18.57
N ARG A 66 -1.69 24.34 -19.01
CA ARG A 66 -1.23 23.33 -19.98
C ARG A 66 -1.23 21.93 -19.39
N ALA A 67 -0.93 21.80 -18.11
CA ALA A 67 -0.98 20.50 -17.44
C ALA A 67 -2.40 19.94 -17.47
N ARG A 68 -3.43 20.75 -17.21
CA ARG A 68 -4.85 20.33 -17.28
C ARG A 68 -5.25 19.78 -18.65
N GLU A 69 -4.68 20.28 -19.75
CA GLU A 69 -4.95 19.79 -21.11
C GLU A 69 -4.51 18.33 -21.32
N ILE A 70 -3.51 17.84 -20.57
CA ILE A 70 -2.93 16.50 -20.74
C ILE A 70 -3.34 15.51 -19.64
N PHE A 71 -4.12 15.94 -18.65
CA PHE A 71 -4.62 15.03 -17.62
C PHE A 71 -5.65 14.05 -18.21
N PRO A 72 -5.66 12.78 -17.76
CA PRO A 72 -6.69 11.83 -18.14
C PRO A 72 -8.08 12.36 -17.72
N LEU A 73 -9.03 12.25 -18.65
CA LEU A 73 -10.43 12.54 -18.38
C LEU A 73 -10.94 11.49 -17.37
N ASN A 74 -11.07 11.88 -16.11
CA ASN A 74 -11.65 11.06 -15.05
C ASN A 74 -13.18 11.21 -14.95
N ILE A 75 -13.78 11.91 -15.92
CA ILE A 75 -15.22 12.15 -16.00
C ILE A 75 -15.77 11.29 -17.13
N ASN A 76 -16.79 10.49 -16.83
CA ASN A 76 -17.54 9.79 -17.86
C ASN A 76 -18.33 10.83 -18.67
N PRO A 77 -18.06 10.99 -19.98
CA PRO A 77 -18.74 12.00 -20.80
C PRO A 77 -20.25 11.76 -20.93
N ASP A 78 -20.71 10.54 -20.71
CA ASP A 78 -22.13 10.16 -20.77
C ASP A 78 -22.87 10.34 -19.43
N ASP A 79 -22.15 10.66 -18.35
CA ASP A 79 -22.75 10.89 -17.04
C ASP A 79 -23.36 12.30 -16.95
N SER A 80 -24.66 12.39 -17.21
CA SER A 80 -25.41 13.65 -17.13
C SER A 80 -25.55 14.21 -15.70
N SER A 81 -25.24 13.43 -14.66
CA SER A 81 -25.30 13.88 -13.26
C SER A 81 -24.12 14.78 -12.86
N GLN A 82 -23.04 14.75 -13.63
CA GLN A 82 -21.81 15.54 -13.43
C GLN A 82 -21.91 16.96 -14.00
N LYS A 83 -23.06 17.37 -14.55
CA LYS A 83 -23.23 18.74 -15.04
C LYS A 83 -23.21 19.73 -13.85
N SER A 84 -22.10 20.46 -13.80
CA SER A 84 -21.76 21.58 -12.90
C SER A 84 -21.75 21.26 -11.41
N ASN A 85 -20.64 20.69 -10.93
CA ASN A 85 -20.12 21.15 -9.65
C ASN A 85 -19.47 22.52 -9.87
N ASP A 86 -20.30 23.57 -9.88
CA ASP A 86 -19.89 24.96 -9.60
C ASP A 86 -19.48 25.13 -8.13
N ALA A 87 -19.00 24.05 -7.49
CA ALA A 87 -18.28 24.16 -6.25
C ALA A 87 -17.14 25.13 -6.54
N LYS A 88 -17.15 26.28 -5.84
CA LYS A 88 -16.00 27.17 -5.78
C LYS A 88 -14.85 26.34 -5.26
N VAL A 89 -14.13 25.68 -6.15
CA VAL A 89 -12.83 25.14 -5.88
C VAL A 89 -12.02 26.38 -5.55
N THR A 90 -11.85 26.64 -4.26
CA THR A 90 -10.81 27.55 -3.81
C THR A 90 -9.56 26.94 -4.41
N VAL A 91 -9.08 27.53 -5.50
CA VAL A 91 -7.83 27.11 -6.11
C VAL A 91 -6.80 27.39 -5.04
N GLN A 92 -6.43 26.35 -4.29
CA GLN A 92 -5.23 26.40 -3.50
C GLN A 92 -4.14 26.80 -4.48
N GLU A 93 -3.44 27.89 -4.16
CA GLU A 93 -2.32 28.36 -4.97
C GLU A 93 -1.43 27.16 -5.26
N PHE A 94 -1.15 26.94 -6.54
CA PHE A 94 -0.29 25.85 -6.95
C PHE A 94 1.09 26.07 -6.34
N ALA A 95 1.45 25.26 -5.35
CA ALA A 95 2.73 25.35 -4.68
C ALA A 95 3.83 24.84 -5.62
N GLN A 96 4.90 25.63 -5.79
CA GLN A 96 6.11 25.16 -6.44
C GLN A 96 6.96 24.41 -5.42
N LEU A 97 6.98 23.09 -5.52
CA LEU A 97 7.72 22.18 -4.66
C LEU A 97 9.15 21.92 -5.16
N HIS A 98 9.42 22.23 -6.43
CA HIS A 98 10.73 22.09 -7.06
C HIS A 98 11.30 20.66 -6.98
N LEU A 99 10.42 19.65 -7.09
CA LEU A 99 10.76 18.24 -6.85
C LEU A 99 11.83 17.71 -7.79
N ALA A 100 11.92 18.25 -9.01
CA ALA A 100 12.94 17.87 -10.00
C ALA A 100 14.38 18.16 -9.53
N GLY A 101 14.56 19.09 -8.58
CA GLY A 101 15.86 19.41 -8.00
C GLY A 101 16.28 18.49 -6.85
N ASP A 102 15.37 17.69 -6.30
CA ASP A 102 15.65 16.82 -5.15
C ASP A 102 16.18 15.46 -5.61
N LYS A 103 17.46 15.21 -5.31
CA LYS A 103 18.14 13.95 -5.67
C LYS A 103 17.49 12.71 -5.06
N LYS A 104 16.90 12.80 -3.86
CA LYS A 104 16.22 11.68 -3.20
C LYS A 104 14.92 11.36 -3.92
N ILE A 105 14.12 12.38 -4.24
CA ILE A 105 12.89 12.20 -5.02
C ILE A 105 13.21 11.62 -6.39
N MET A 106 14.21 12.16 -7.09
CA MET A 106 14.61 11.63 -8.40
C MET A 106 15.15 10.20 -8.33
N SER A 107 15.71 9.76 -7.20
CA SER A 107 16.11 8.35 -7.01
C SER A 107 14.92 7.40 -6.78
N TYR A 108 13.82 7.92 -6.23
CA TYR A 108 12.57 7.21 -5.99
C TYR A 108 11.75 7.09 -7.28
N VAL A 109 11.64 8.17 -8.06
CA VAL A 109 10.92 8.22 -9.34
C VAL A 109 11.75 7.56 -10.45
N LYS A 110 11.83 6.23 -10.41
CA LYS A 110 12.27 5.41 -11.55
C LYS A 110 11.05 4.83 -12.25
N ASP A 111 11.17 4.57 -13.56
CA ASP A 111 10.14 3.86 -14.32
C ASP A 111 9.83 2.51 -13.65
N GLY A 112 8.54 2.26 -13.47
CA GLY A 112 8.02 1.04 -12.87
C GLY A 112 6.61 0.77 -13.33
N ASP A 113 6.24 -0.51 -13.42
CA ASP A 113 4.91 -0.94 -13.84
C ASP A 113 3.83 -0.43 -12.86
N LEU A 114 2.76 0.15 -13.38
CA LEU A 114 1.51 0.31 -12.63
C LEU A 114 0.91 -1.08 -12.39
N ARG A 115 1.00 -1.56 -11.15
CA ARG A 115 0.60 -2.93 -10.75
C ARG A 115 -0.55 -2.96 -9.75
N VAL A 116 -1.39 -1.94 -9.75
CA VAL A 116 -2.52 -1.83 -8.82
C VAL A 116 -3.82 -1.95 -9.60
N GLY A 117 -4.71 -2.80 -9.08
CA GLY A 117 -6.05 -3.03 -9.63
C GLY A 117 -6.98 -3.56 -8.54
N SER A 118 -8.27 -3.33 -8.70
CA SER A 118 -9.30 -3.95 -7.89
C SER A 118 -10.58 -4.01 -8.70
N ASN A 119 -11.40 -5.02 -8.43
CA ASN A 119 -12.77 -5.06 -8.90
C ASN A 119 -13.71 -4.99 -7.70
N ASN A 120 -14.79 -4.24 -7.83
CA ASN A 120 -15.89 -4.30 -6.87
C ASN A 120 -17.21 -4.09 -7.62
N TRP A 121 -18.17 -4.98 -7.37
CA TRP A 121 -19.49 -4.91 -7.98
C TRP A 121 -20.57 -4.87 -6.90
N ALA A 122 -21.58 -4.04 -7.14
CA ALA A 122 -22.81 -4.02 -6.36
C ALA A 122 -23.99 -4.20 -7.31
N VAL A 123 -24.86 -5.16 -7.01
CA VAL A 123 -26.04 -5.47 -7.81
C VAL A 123 -27.28 -5.14 -6.99
N ALA A 124 -28.15 -4.30 -7.56
CA ALA A 124 -29.41 -3.94 -6.94
C ALA A 124 -30.34 -5.16 -6.79
N PRO A 125 -31.23 -5.20 -5.78
CA PRO A 125 -32.22 -6.27 -5.60
C PRO A 125 -33.02 -6.62 -6.86
N LEU A 126 -33.40 -5.61 -7.66
CA LEU A 126 -34.18 -5.78 -8.89
C LEU A 126 -33.43 -6.58 -9.98
N LEU A 127 -32.10 -6.61 -9.90
CA LEU A 127 -31.22 -7.27 -10.87
C LEU A 127 -30.73 -8.65 -10.37
N SER A 128 -31.23 -9.15 -9.24
CA SER A 128 -30.85 -10.46 -8.69
C SER A 128 -32.02 -11.45 -8.67
N ALA A 129 -31.72 -12.73 -8.87
CA ALA A 129 -32.74 -13.78 -9.01
C ALA A 129 -33.60 -14.00 -7.75
N ASN A 130 -33.12 -13.61 -6.57
CA ASN A 130 -33.81 -13.79 -5.30
C ASN A 130 -34.24 -12.47 -4.64
N GLY A 131 -34.13 -11.33 -5.34
CA GLY A 131 -34.52 -10.03 -4.83
C GLY A 131 -33.65 -9.52 -3.67
N LYS A 132 -32.46 -10.08 -3.44
CA LYS A 132 -31.50 -9.60 -2.43
C LYS A 132 -30.33 -8.87 -3.08
N PRO A 133 -29.75 -7.84 -2.44
CA PRO A 133 -28.56 -7.19 -2.97
C PRO A 133 -27.36 -8.14 -2.97
N ILE A 134 -26.47 -7.98 -3.94
CA ILE A 134 -25.20 -8.73 -4.02
C ILE A 134 -24.05 -7.72 -4.00
N VAL A 135 -23.04 -8.00 -3.17
CA VAL A 135 -21.77 -7.27 -3.15
C VAL A 135 -20.66 -8.27 -3.38
N ALA A 136 -19.77 -7.97 -4.34
CA ALA A 136 -18.59 -8.76 -4.63
C ALA A 136 -17.37 -7.84 -4.63
N ASN A 137 -16.42 -8.11 -3.72
CA ASN A 137 -15.18 -7.38 -3.59
C ASN A 137 -14.00 -8.29 -3.94
N ASP A 138 -13.18 -7.88 -4.91
CA ASP A 138 -12.04 -8.64 -5.45
C ASP A 138 -10.81 -7.71 -5.53
N PRO A 139 -10.18 -7.41 -4.38
CA PRO A 139 -8.98 -6.58 -4.37
C PRO A 139 -7.80 -7.37 -4.95
N HIS A 140 -7.06 -6.80 -5.93
CA HIS A 140 -5.86 -7.43 -6.48
C HIS A 140 -4.63 -7.10 -5.64
N THR A 141 -4.69 -7.47 -4.36
CA THR A 141 -3.53 -7.40 -3.49
C THR A 141 -2.60 -8.56 -3.79
N LYS A 142 -1.29 -8.31 -3.79
CA LYS A 142 -0.30 -9.39 -3.72
C LYS A 142 -0.21 -9.82 -2.26
N ASP A 143 -1.18 -10.60 -1.82
CA ASP A 143 -0.96 -11.38 -0.62
C ASP A 143 0.08 -12.48 -0.93
N GLN A 144 0.78 -12.93 0.10
CA GLN A 144 1.70 -14.05 -0.03
C GLN A 144 0.94 -15.39 -0.12
N ILE A 145 -0.40 -15.38 -0.25
CA ILE A 145 -1.23 -16.58 -0.16
C ILE A 145 -0.96 -17.49 -1.36
N LYS A 146 -0.80 -16.95 -2.57
CA LYS A 146 -0.43 -17.79 -3.74
C LYS A 146 0.91 -18.50 -3.54
N ALA A 147 1.91 -17.77 -3.03
CA ALA A 147 3.21 -18.36 -2.74
C ALA A 147 3.13 -19.38 -1.60
N PHE A 148 2.35 -19.10 -0.56
CA PHE A 148 2.08 -20.04 0.52
C PHE A 148 1.39 -21.33 0.03
N ILE A 149 0.37 -21.21 -0.83
CA ILE A 149 -0.38 -22.35 -1.39
C ILE A 149 0.50 -23.19 -2.33
N HIS A 150 1.38 -22.56 -3.11
CA HIS A 150 2.24 -23.27 -4.05
C HIS A 150 3.60 -23.69 -3.46
N GLY A 151 3.89 -23.31 -2.21
CA GLY A 151 5.19 -23.56 -1.58
C GLY A 151 6.32 -22.72 -2.20
N ASP A 152 6.00 -21.63 -2.89
CA ASP A 152 6.98 -20.71 -3.45
C ASP A 152 7.69 -19.98 -2.30
N LYS A 153 9.01 -20.05 -2.30
CA LYS A 153 9.82 -19.34 -1.31
C LYS A 153 9.82 -17.84 -1.62
N ILE A 154 9.17 -17.06 -0.76
CA ILE A 154 9.33 -15.60 -0.74
C ILE A 154 10.35 -15.26 0.35
N TYR A 155 11.53 -14.83 -0.08
CA TYR A 155 12.57 -14.34 0.82
C TYR A 155 12.18 -12.99 1.40
N TRP A 156 12.29 -12.83 2.72
CA TRP A 156 12.21 -11.51 3.34
C TRP A 156 13.63 -10.97 3.62
N TRP A 157 13.88 -9.76 3.11
CA TRP A 157 15.08 -8.90 3.20
C TRP A 157 16.46 -9.48 2.85
N PHE A 158 16.67 -10.80 2.88
CA PHE A 158 17.97 -11.42 2.58
C PHE A 158 17.80 -12.66 1.70
N SER A 159 18.58 -12.75 0.62
CA SER A 159 18.67 -13.96 -0.21
C SER A 159 19.35 -15.09 0.54
N ASP A 160 19.18 -16.35 0.10
CA ASP A 160 19.95 -17.50 0.62
C ASP A 160 21.46 -17.26 0.57
N GLU A 161 21.92 -16.50 -0.42
CA GLU A 161 23.31 -16.12 -0.60
C GLU A 161 23.75 -15.12 0.49
N ALA A 162 22.97 -14.07 0.73
CA ALA A 162 23.23 -13.10 1.81
C ALA A 162 23.12 -13.75 3.21
N ILE A 163 22.18 -14.68 3.39
CA ILE A 163 22.08 -15.47 4.62
C ILE A 163 23.33 -16.30 4.80
N LYS A 164 23.83 -17.00 3.77
CA LYS A 164 25.08 -17.77 3.85
C LYS A 164 26.30 -16.90 4.12
N GLU A 165 26.43 -15.76 3.44
CA GLU A 165 27.56 -14.83 3.62
C GLU A 165 27.60 -14.21 5.02
N HIS A 166 26.46 -14.01 5.66
CA HIS A 166 26.36 -13.37 6.98
C HIS A 166 26.02 -14.33 8.13
N SER A 167 25.78 -15.62 7.85
CA SER A 167 25.52 -16.64 8.86
C SER A 167 26.80 -17.02 9.59
N LYS A 168 26.81 -16.79 10.91
CA LYS A 168 27.92 -17.22 11.78
C LYS A 168 27.75 -18.64 12.31
N THR A 169 26.51 -19.09 12.47
CA THR A 169 26.20 -20.42 13.00
C THR A 169 24.95 -20.95 12.32
N THR A 170 24.96 -22.22 11.93
CA THR A 170 23.79 -22.92 11.38
C THR A 170 23.42 -24.08 12.30
N LEU A 171 22.17 -24.14 12.72
CA LEU A 171 21.63 -25.28 13.48
C LEU A 171 20.62 -26.02 12.60
N VAL A 172 20.89 -27.29 12.35
CA VAL A 172 19.99 -28.17 11.57
C VAL A 172 19.29 -29.11 12.54
N LEU A 173 17.99 -28.94 12.70
CA LEU A 173 17.15 -29.88 13.43
C LEU A 173 16.82 -31.05 12.51
N LYS A 174 17.40 -32.21 12.79
CA LYS A 174 17.00 -33.48 12.19
C LYS A 174 15.85 -34.08 13.01
N PRO A 175 14.89 -34.76 12.37
CA PRO A 175 13.79 -35.41 13.08
C PRO A 175 14.27 -36.43 14.11
#